data_AF-A0A955WVY5-F1
#
_entry.id   AF-A0A955WVY5-F1
#
_cell.length_a   1.000
_cell.length_b   1.000
_cell.length_c   1.000
_cell.angle_alpha   90.00
_cell.angle_beta   90.00
_cell.angle_gamma   90.00
#
_symmetry.space_group_name_H-M   'P 1'
#
loop_
_entity.id
_entity.type
_entity.pdbx_description
1 polymer ?
#
loop_
_entity_poly.entity_id
_entity_poly.type
_entity_poly.pdbx_seq_one_letter_code
_entity_poly.pdbx_strand_id
1 'polypeptide(L)'
;NLDHHPVEGLHPLRKLKKGQVVKDVQSFKVKDEFPGGEANFYWGVWKYRGDQSRLPITQAGSGAAEKDGRLKVGKVEVLGGEPRSRKAPRLALAMAEKLNAGESITLDGKLDDAAWKDARPTEWWTTPDGSGRPGPQTRARFRYDDQFLYVGVEATDSDVWSTFTARDSNTWEQEVVELFIDADGDQKDYLELQVTPANVVFDAKFETYRSDLAKARAWDMAGFETKVFVDGTLNQRDDTDKGWFVEMKVPFAQVPGAGNPPKHGETWRVNMFRFDLPKGGRQEAAAFSPPVKPDFHTLDKFGRVRFVDAASRKAVPLSNPDVLQRPVIQLPPGRLKRPLPNGGEATEPLRMMPGSAAPSAAQSAAASAPTTPASAAAPGSHR
;
A
#
# COMPACT_ATOMS: atom_id res chain seq x y z
N ASN A 1 11.42 -5.42 -9.62
CA ASN A 1 12.13 -4.21 -10.09
C ASN A 1 12.57 -3.42 -8.88
N LEU A 2 13.87 -3.41 -8.61
CA LEU A 2 14.45 -2.49 -7.61
C LEU A 2 14.71 -1.19 -8.38
N ASP A 3 13.82 -0.23 -8.28
CA ASP A 3 14.06 1.12 -8.82
C ASP A 3 14.73 1.94 -7.71
N HIS A 4 15.73 2.73 -8.07
CA HIS A 4 16.42 3.60 -7.12
C HIS A 4 15.62 4.92 -7.02
N HIS A 5 15.27 5.35 -5.80
CA HIS A 5 14.62 6.63 -5.60
C HIS A 5 15.51 7.78 -6.11
N PRO A 6 14.95 8.86 -6.66
CA PRO A 6 15.76 10.02 -7.04
C PRO A 6 16.62 10.46 -5.85
N VAL A 7 17.93 10.59 -6.05
CA VAL A 7 18.91 10.91 -4.99
C VAL A 7 18.84 12.39 -4.54
N GLU A 8 17.65 13.00 -4.62
CA GLU A 8 17.31 14.40 -4.35
C GLU A 8 18.50 15.37 -4.28
N GLY A 9 18.99 15.80 -5.45
CA GLY A 9 20.00 16.85 -5.53
C GLY A 9 21.44 16.40 -5.30
N LEU A 10 21.76 15.09 -5.22
CA LEU A 10 23.14 14.63 -5.06
C LEU A 10 24.06 14.98 -6.25
N HIS A 11 23.52 15.18 -7.46
CA HIS A 11 24.29 15.60 -8.64
C HIS A 11 23.44 16.49 -9.57
N PRO A 12 23.20 17.77 -9.24
CA PRO A 12 22.37 18.62 -10.06
C PRO A 12 23.05 18.81 -11.42
N LEU A 13 22.35 18.47 -12.51
CA LEU A 13 22.90 18.51 -13.87
C LEU A 13 23.57 19.86 -14.21
N ARG A 14 23.05 20.96 -13.66
CA ARG A 14 23.60 22.33 -13.82
C ARG A 14 24.99 22.53 -13.20
N LYS A 15 25.41 21.68 -12.27
CA LYS A 15 26.72 21.75 -11.60
C LYS A 15 27.72 20.72 -12.15
N LEU A 16 27.29 19.81 -13.03
CA LEU A 16 28.18 18.84 -13.65
C LEU A 16 29.06 19.50 -14.69
N LYS A 17 30.37 19.26 -14.60
CA LYS A 17 31.34 19.76 -15.59
C LYS A 17 31.50 18.74 -16.71
N LYS A 18 31.73 19.22 -17.94
CA LYS A 18 32.07 18.35 -19.07
C LYS A 18 33.28 17.46 -18.71
N GLY A 19 33.16 16.15 -18.91
CA GLY A 19 34.20 15.17 -18.60
C GLY A 19 34.26 14.70 -17.14
N GLN A 20 33.42 15.23 -16.25
CA GLN A 20 33.32 14.76 -14.87
C GLN A 20 32.67 13.36 -14.84
N VAL A 21 33.35 12.41 -14.19
CA VAL A 21 32.78 11.10 -13.90
C VAL A 21 31.99 11.18 -12.61
N VAL A 22 30.68 10.89 -12.68
CA VAL A 22 29.83 10.70 -11.51
C VAL A 22 29.81 9.22 -11.20
N LYS A 23 30.21 8.85 -9.98
CA LYS A 23 30.19 7.46 -9.51
C LYS A 23 29.10 7.34 -8.45
N ASP A 24 28.13 6.50 -8.74
CA ASP A 24 27.14 6.03 -7.77
C ASP A 24 27.32 4.52 -7.60
N VAL A 25 27.40 4.05 -6.35
CA VAL A 25 27.63 2.64 -6.03
C VAL A 25 26.44 2.12 -5.26
N GLN A 26 25.70 1.23 -5.91
CA GLN A 26 24.53 0.58 -5.33
C GLN A 26 24.88 -0.86 -4.97
N SER A 27 24.62 -1.23 -3.72
CA SER A 27 24.75 -2.61 -3.24
C SER A 27 23.38 -3.19 -3.01
N PHE A 28 23.07 -4.31 -3.65
CA PHE A 28 21.84 -5.05 -3.44
C PHE A 28 22.17 -6.50 -3.08
N LYS A 29 21.43 -7.05 -2.13
CA LYS A 29 21.48 -8.48 -1.81
C LYS A 29 20.38 -9.18 -2.60
N VAL A 30 20.76 -10.03 -3.54
CA VAL A 30 19.81 -10.94 -4.18
C VAL A 30 19.40 -11.96 -3.12
N LYS A 31 18.11 -12.00 -2.78
CA LYS A 31 17.58 -12.99 -1.83
C LYS A 31 17.74 -14.39 -2.45
N ASP A 32 18.06 -15.38 -1.62
CA ASP A 32 18.21 -16.79 -2.04
C ASP A 32 16.95 -17.36 -2.74
N GLU A 33 15.82 -16.69 -2.56
CA GLU A 33 14.49 -17.05 -3.05
C GLU A 33 14.20 -16.53 -4.47
N PHE A 34 15.10 -15.76 -5.08
CA PHE A 34 14.93 -15.30 -6.46
C PHE A 34 15.03 -16.49 -7.42
N PRO A 35 14.06 -16.67 -8.34
CA PRO A 35 14.16 -17.70 -9.35
C PRO A 35 15.37 -17.43 -10.24
N GLY A 36 15.99 -18.50 -10.72
CA GLY A 36 17.08 -18.39 -11.68
C GLY A 36 16.61 -17.66 -12.94
N GLY A 37 17.46 -16.81 -13.51
CA GLY A 37 17.11 -16.03 -14.69
C GLY A 37 18.04 -14.85 -14.96
N GLU A 38 17.58 -13.93 -15.81
CA GLU A 38 18.34 -12.74 -16.20
C GLU A 38 17.87 -11.52 -15.40
N ALA A 39 18.77 -10.93 -14.59
CA ALA A 39 18.57 -9.62 -14.00
C ALA A 39 19.09 -8.55 -14.94
N ASN A 40 18.22 -7.65 -15.38
CA ASN A 40 18.54 -6.56 -16.30
C ASN A 40 18.78 -5.26 -15.54
N PHE A 41 19.88 -4.59 -15.85
CA PHE A 41 20.21 -3.28 -15.30
C PHE A 41 19.79 -2.22 -16.28
N TYR A 42 18.99 -1.29 -15.79
CA TYR A 42 18.52 -0.14 -16.54
C TYR A 42 19.00 1.13 -15.86
N TRP A 43 19.36 2.11 -16.66
CA TRP A 43 19.76 3.42 -16.19
C TRP A 43 18.96 4.51 -16.90
N GLY A 44 18.54 5.53 -16.16
CA GLY A 44 17.85 6.69 -16.71
C GLY A 44 17.91 7.86 -15.74
N VAL A 45 17.64 9.06 -16.23
CA VAL A 45 17.68 10.27 -15.41
C VAL A 45 16.27 10.83 -15.26
N TRP A 46 15.82 10.93 -14.02
CA TRP A 46 14.52 11.51 -13.68
C TRP A 46 14.55 13.03 -13.79
N LYS A 47 13.44 13.62 -14.22
CA LYS A 47 13.20 15.05 -14.07
C LYS A 47 12.89 15.37 -12.60
N TYR A 48 13.33 16.53 -12.12
CA TYR A 48 13.15 16.96 -10.73
C TYR A 48 11.98 17.95 -10.60
N ARG A 49 11.23 17.86 -9.49
CA ARG A 49 9.98 18.57 -9.12
C ARG A 49 8.74 18.20 -9.95
N GLY A 50 7.81 17.47 -9.35
CA GLY A 50 6.42 17.29 -9.80
C GLY A 50 6.21 16.45 -11.06
N ASP A 51 7.24 16.25 -11.89
CA ASP A 51 7.18 15.43 -13.09
C ASP A 51 7.82 14.05 -12.81
N GLN A 52 6.99 13.03 -12.65
CA GLN A 52 7.41 11.63 -12.51
C GLN A 52 7.74 11.00 -13.88
N SER A 53 8.50 11.69 -14.73
CA SER A 53 8.98 11.15 -16.01
C SER A 53 10.51 11.22 -16.13
N ARG A 54 11.08 10.27 -16.86
CA ARG A 54 12.51 10.25 -17.21
C ARG A 54 12.78 11.19 -18.38
N LEU A 55 14.01 11.70 -18.44
CA LEU A 55 14.49 12.44 -19.62
C LEU A 55 14.46 11.51 -20.84
N PRO A 56 14.00 12.01 -22.01
CA PRO A 56 14.02 11.23 -23.23
C PRO A 56 15.46 10.95 -23.65
N ILE A 57 15.72 9.71 -24.07
CA ILE A 57 17.00 9.31 -24.64
C ILE A 57 16.98 9.67 -26.12
N THR A 58 17.80 10.63 -26.53
CA THR A 58 17.88 11.10 -27.92
C THR A 58 18.83 10.25 -28.78
N GLN A 59 19.79 9.57 -28.15
CA GLN A 59 20.73 8.66 -28.82
C GLN A 59 21.18 7.57 -27.84
N ALA A 60 20.88 6.31 -28.15
CA ALA A 60 21.11 5.17 -27.26
C ALA A 60 22.52 4.54 -27.37
N GLY A 61 23.35 5.04 -28.29
CA GLY A 61 24.64 4.41 -28.60
C GLY A 61 24.46 2.95 -29.04
N SER A 62 25.22 2.02 -28.45
CA SER A 62 25.09 0.57 -28.67
C SER A 62 24.00 -0.10 -27.80
N GLY A 63 23.32 0.64 -26.93
CA GLY A 63 22.28 0.12 -26.04
C GLY A 63 20.86 0.23 -26.62
N ALA A 64 19.91 -0.48 -26.00
CA ALA A 64 18.49 -0.37 -26.32
C ALA A 64 17.79 0.60 -25.35
N ALA A 65 17.27 1.70 -25.90
CA ALA A 65 16.42 2.64 -25.15
C ALA A 65 14.98 2.13 -25.12
N GLU A 66 14.38 2.12 -23.93
CA GLU A 66 12.96 1.81 -23.78
C GLU A 66 12.09 3.06 -23.88
N LYS A 67 10.80 2.87 -24.17
CA LYS A 67 9.83 3.96 -24.38
C LYS A 67 9.66 4.86 -23.15
N ASP A 68 10.01 4.39 -21.97
CA ASP A 68 9.92 5.10 -20.68
C ASP A 68 11.24 5.83 -20.29
N GLY A 69 12.16 6.00 -21.24
CA GLY A 69 13.35 6.85 -21.09
C GLY A 69 14.49 6.22 -20.27
N ARG A 70 14.55 4.89 -20.18
CA ARG A 70 15.68 4.15 -19.59
C ARG A 70 16.47 3.35 -20.63
N LEU A 71 17.76 3.19 -20.38
CA LEU A 71 18.70 2.45 -21.21
C LEU A 71 19.06 1.13 -20.52
N LYS A 72 18.98 -0.01 -21.22
CA LYS A 72 19.55 -1.27 -20.71
C LYS A 72 21.08 -1.17 -20.73
N VAL A 73 21.70 -1.08 -19.56
CA VAL A 73 23.16 -0.88 -19.40
C VAL A 73 23.91 -2.16 -19.08
N GLY A 74 23.21 -3.25 -18.77
CA GLY A 74 23.85 -4.53 -18.53
C GLY A 74 22.87 -5.60 -18.09
N LYS A 75 23.41 -6.80 -17.90
CA LYS A 75 22.68 -7.92 -17.31
C LYS A 75 23.61 -8.76 -16.45
N VAL A 76 23.04 -9.41 -15.45
CA VAL A 76 23.70 -10.45 -14.67
C VAL A 76 22.80 -11.67 -14.66
N GLU A 77 23.41 -12.83 -14.90
CA GLU A 77 22.72 -14.10 -14.70
C GLU A 77 22.59 -14.36 -13.20
N VAL A 78 21.35 -14.48 -12.74
CA VAL A 78 21.02 -14.91 -11.39
C VAL A 78 20.93 -16.42 -11.44
N LEU A 79 21.95 -17.08 -10.90
CA LEU A 79 21.90 -18.50 -10.59
C LEU A 79 20.97 -18.63 -9.39
N GLY A 80 19.70 -18.95 -9.64
CA GLY A 80 18.67 -19.01 -8.62
C GLY A 80 19.03 -19.98 -7.50
N GLY A 81 18.44 -19.76 -6.32
CA GLY A 81 18.35 -20.83 -5.33
C GLY A 81 17.27 -21.83 -5.76
N GLU A 82 17.30 -23.03 -5.18
CA GLU A 82 16.07 -23.82 -5.05
C GLU A 82 15.01 -22.84 -4.57
N PRO A 83 13.84 -22.72 -5.24
CA PRO A 83 12.73 -22.07 -4.59
C PRO A 83 12.63 -22.83 -3.28
N ARG A 84 12.89 -22.16 -2.13
CA ARG A 84 12.35 -22.67 -0.87
C ARG A 84 10.96 -23.09 -1.26
N SER A 85 10.61 -24.36 -1.08
CA SER A 85 9.23 -24.80 -1.12
C SER A 85 8.50 -23.68 -0.41
N ARG A 86 7.87 -22.77 -1.16
CA ARG A 86 7.12 -21.68 -0.56
C ARG A 86 6.03 -22.54 0.01
N LYS A 87 6.13 -22.87 1.31
CA LYS A 87 4.99 -23.40 2.04
C LYS A 87 3.87 -22.51 1.54
N ALA A 88 2.91 -23.11 0.82
CA ALA A 88 1.87 -22.34 0.17
C ALA A 88 1.41 -21.31 1.21
N PRO A 89 1.46 -20.00 0.92
CA PRO A 89 1.26 -18.98 1.93
C PRO A 89 0.00 -19.36 2.70
N ARG A 90 0.20 -19.74 3.97
CA ARG A 90 -0.90 -20.21 4.78
C ARG A 90 -1.71 -18.96 5.09
N LEU A 91 -3.02 -19.04 4.83
CA LEU A 91 -3.92 -17.97 5.24
C LEU A 91 -3.71 -17.74 6.74
N ALA A 92 -3.53 -16.47 7.10
CA ALA A 92 -3.27 -16.10 8.48
C ALA A 92 -4.43 -16.55 9.38
N LEU A 93 -4.14 -16.93 10.63
CA LEU A 93 -5.14 -17.38 11.58
C LEU A 93 -5.03 -16.54 12.85
N ALA A 94 -6.15 -16.01 13.29
CA ALA A 94 -6.33 -15.31 14.55
C ALA A 94 -7.44 -15.98 15.37
N MET A 95 -7.47 -15.69 16.67
CA MET A 95 -8.48 -16.19 17.59
C MET A 95 -9.24 -15.00 18.15
N ALA A 96 -10.56 -14.99 17.97
CA ALA A 96 -11.45 -14.12 18.71
C ALA A 96 -11.82 -14.85 20.00
N GLU A 97 -11.36 -14.34 21.15
CA GLU A 97 -11.61 -14.99 22.44
C GLU A 97 -12.79 -14.34 23.16
N LYS A 98 -13.73 -15.16 23.64
CA LYS A 98 -14.89 -14.67 24.35
C LYS A 98 -14.45 -13.96 25.64
N LEU A 99 -15.07 -12.81 25.93
CA LEU A 99 -14.94 -12.13 27.22
C LEU A 99 -15.34 -13.08 28.34
N ASN A 100 -14.55 -13.08 29.42
CA ASN A 100 -14.94 -13.76 30.65
C ASN A 100 -16.15 -13.07 31.27
N ALA A 101 -16.91 -13.78 32.10
CA ALA A 101 -17.98 -13.16 32.86
C ALA A 101 -17.43 -11.99 33.71
N GLY A 102 -18.01 -10.80 33.54
CA GLY A 102 -17.57 -9.59 34.25
C GLY A 102 -16.39 -8.85 33.62
N GLU A 103 -15.77 -9.38 32.55
CA GLU A 103 -14.86 -8.58 31.71
C GLU A 103 -15.65 -7.66 30.79
N SER A 104 -15.10 -6.47 30.56
CA SER A 104 -15.59 -5.51 29.59
C SER A 104 -14.40 -4.85 28.90
N ILE A 105 -14.63 -4.32 27.70
CA ILE A 105 -13.70 -3.44 27.00
C ILE A 105 -14.27 -2.03 27.06
N THR A 106 -13.48 -1.09 27.57
CA THR A 106 -13.79 0.33 27.48
C THR A 106 -13.21 0.84 26.18
N LEU A 107 -14.10 1.27 25.28
CA LEU A 107 -13.68 1.78 23.98
C LEU A 107 -13.06 3.17 24.16
N ASP A 108 -11.73 3.25 24.19
CA ASP A 108 -10.95 4.48 24.32
C ASP A 108 -9.70 4.54 23.43
N GLY A 109 -9.43 3.45 22.70
CA GLY A 109 -8.36 3.31 21.75
C GLY A 109 -7.04 2.83 22.34
N LYS A 110 -6.90 2.57 23.65
CA LYS A 110 -5.57 2.33 24.26
C LYS A 110 -5.11 0.88 24.34
N LEU A 111 -6.00 -0.09 24.17
CA LEU A 111 -5.71 -1.53 24.32
C LEU A 111 -5.05 -1.91 25.67
N ASP A 112 -5.30 -1.16 26.74
CA ASP A 112 -4.66 -1.35 28.05
C ASP A 112 -5.59 -1.99 29.10
N ASP A 113 -6.86 -2.25 28.74
CA ASP A 113 -7.78 -3.06 29.53
C ASP A 113 -7.22 -4.46 29.81
N ALA A 114 -7.65 -5.06 30.93
CA ALA A 114 -7.30 -6.44 31.26
C ALA A 114 -7.70 -7.43 30.16
N ALA A 115 -8.86 -7.20 29.53
CA ALA A 115 -9.32 -8.00 28.40
C ALA A 115 -8.35 -7.95 27.20
N TRP A 116 -7.68 -6.83 26.93
CA TRP A 116 -6.72 -6.77 25.83
C TRP A 116 -5.36 -7.38 26.17
N LYS A 117 -4.91 -7.21 27.42
CA LYS A 117 -3.64 -7.79 27.92
C LYS A 117 -3.64 -9.32 27.85
N ASP A 118 -4.79 -9.92 28.13
CA ASP A 118 -4.97 -11.38 28.06
C ASP A 118 -5.23 -11.90 26.64
N ALA A 119 -5.61 -11.02 25.71
CA ALA A 119 -5.93 -11.41 24.35
C ALA A 119 -4.68 -11.81 23.57
N ARG A 120 -4.73 -12.96 22.90
CA ARG A 120 -3.64 -13.38 22.01
C ARG A 120 -3.53 -12.45 20.80
N PRO A 121 -2.38 -11.79 20.55
CA PRO A 121 -2.19 -11.01 19.34
C PRO A 121 -2.01 -11.91 18.12
N THR A 122 -2.34 -11.39 16.94
CA THR A 122 -1.90 -11.96 15.67
C THR A 122 -0.39 -11.96 15.58
N GLU A 123 0.14 -12.73 14.63
CA GLU A 123 1.49 -12.45 14.14
C GLU A 123 1.57 -11.02 13.59
N TRP A 124 2.78 -10.47 13.56
CA TRP A 124 3.03 -9.21 12.86
C TRP A 124 2.66 -9.35 11.39
N TRP A 125 1.98 -8.34 10.87
CA TRP A 125 1.52 -8.32 9.49
C TRP A 125 2.70 -8.30 8.51
N THR A 126 2.43 -8.73 7.29
CA THR A 126 3.43 -8.83 6.22
C THR A 126 3.12 -7.86 5.09
N THR A 127 4.07 -7.61 4.20
CA THR A 127 3.78 -6.85 2.98
C THR A 127 2.73 -7.57 2.12
N PRO A 128 1.83 -6.87 1.39
CA PRO A 128 0.77 -7.52 0.61
C PRO A 128 1.23 -8.53 -0.45
N ASP A 129 2.48 -8.40 -0.93
CA ASP A 129 3.11 -9.34 -1.85
C ASP A 129 3.69 -10.59 -1.16
N GLY A 130 3.59 -10.67 0.18
CA GLY A 130 4.09 -11.75 1.02
C GLY A 130 5.62 -11.81 1.10
N SER A 131 6.34 -10.78 0.64
CA SER A 131 7.80 -10.80 0.50
C SER A 131 8.59 -10.52 1.79
N GLY A 132 7.92 -10.07 2.85
CA GLY A 132 8.54 -9.90 4.15
C GLY A 132 7.77 -9.03 5.13
N ARG A 133 8.51 -8.41 6.05
CA ARG A 133 7.98 -7.49 7.05
C ARG A 133 7.88 -6.09 6.46
N PRO A 134 6.74 -5.39 6.64
CA PRO A 134 6.62 -3.96 6.29
C PRO A 134 7.54 -3.10 7.17
N GLY A 135 7.80 -1.85 6.78
CA GLY A 135 8.58 -0.91 7.58
C GLY A 135 7.97 -0.72 8.97
N PRO A 136 6.82 -0.03 9.08
CA PRO A 136 6.05 0.01 10.32
C PRO A 136 5.35 -1.32 10.59
N GLN A 137 5.47 -1.81 11.81
CA GLN A 137 4.87 -3.07 12.25
C GLN A 137 3.42 -2.85 12.71
N THR A 138 2.54 -3.77 12.32
CA THR A 138 1.13 -3.76 12.73
C THR A 138 0.69 -5.16 13.15
N ARG A 139 -0.13 -5.24 14.19
CA ARG A 139 -0.78 -6.49 14.63
C ARG A 139 -2.15 -6.19 15.23
N ALA A 140 -2.99 -7.21 15.29
CA ALA A 140 -4.32 -7.10 15.89
C ALA A 140 -4.51 -8.06 17.07
N ARG A 141 -5.55 -7.81 17.86
CA ARG A 141 -6.13 -8.69 18.87
C ARG A 141 -7.63 -8.74 18.63
N PHE A 142 -8.25 -9.89 18.90
CA PHE A 142 -9.69 -10.07 18.73
C PHE A 142 -10.31 -10.60 20.00
N ARG A 143 -11.42 -9.99 20.42
CA ARG A 143 -12.25 -10.41 21.54
C ARG A 143 -13.71 -10.36 21.12
N TYR A 144 -14.61 -11.07 21.80
CA TYR A 144 -16.04 -10.95 21.52
C TYR A 144 -16.89 -11.21 22.75
N ASP A 145 -18.11 -10.69 22.73
CA ASP A 145 -19.17 -11.03 23.69
C ASP A 145 -20.40 -11.59 22.96
N ASP A 146 -21.59 -11.52 23.55
CA ASP A 146 -22.80 -12.04 22.93
C ASP A 146 -23.36 -11.14 21.80
N GLN A 147 -22.83 -9.93 21.62
CA GLN A 147 -23.39 -8.91 20.74
C GLN A 147 -22.36 -8.32 19.76
N PHE A 148 -21.09 -8.27 20.15
CA PHE A 148 -20.05 -7.56 19.43
C PHE A 148 -18.78 -8.40 19.24
N LEU A 149 -18.17 -8.23 18.06
CA LEU A 149 -16.76 -8.49 17.85
C LEU A 149 -15.97 -7.22 18.19
N TYR A 150 -14.96 -7.34 19.03
CA TYR A 150 -14.00 -6.30 19.33
C TYR A 150 -12.68 -6.57 18.60
N VAL A 151 -12.18 -5.57 17.88
CA VAL A 151 -10.91 -5.63 17.16
C VAL A 151 -10.01 -4.53 17.66
N GLY A 152 -8.87 -4.90 18.24
CA GLY A 152 -7.86 -3.97 18.72
C GLY A 152 -6.63 -4.02 17.82
N VAL A 153 -6.20 -2.90 17.24
CA VAL A 153 -5.04 -2.81 16.35
C VAL A 153 -3.97 -1.92 16.96
N GLU A 154 -2.73 -2.40 16.91
CA GLU A 154 -1.53 -1.70 17.33
C GLU A 154 -0.67 -1.48 16.08
N ALA A 155 -0.47 -0.22 15.70
CA ALA A 155 0.34 0.18 14.56
C ALA A 155 1.49 1.08 15.03
N THR A 156 2.72 0.60 14.90
CA THR A 156 3.89 1.46 15.09
C THR A 156 3.95 2.46 13.94
N ASP A 157 4.25 3.71 14.24
CA ASP A 157 4.33 4.76 13.23
C ASP A 157 5.17 5.91 13.80
N SER A 158 6.08 6.45 13.01
CA SER A 158 6.93 7.58 13.42
C SER A 158 6.38 8.93 12.97
N ASP A 159 5.33 8.95 12.16
CA ASP A 159 4.78 10.16 11.53
C ASP A 159 3.26 10.04 11.32
N VAL A 160 2.49 10.05 12.41
CA VAL A 160 1.05 9.77 12.39
C VAL A 160 0.27 10.92 11.76
N TRP A 161 -0.41 10.64 10.65
CA TRP A 161 -1.06 11.68 9.87
C TRP A 161 -2.40 11.28 9.27
N SER A 162 -3.38 12.20 9.35
CA SER A 162 -4.64 12.12 8.63
C SER A 162 -5.26 13.52 8.55
N THR A 163 -5.57 13.97 7.34
CA THR A 163 -6.30 15.24 7.13
C THR A 163 -7.81 15.03 7.01
N PHE A 164 -8.27 13.79 6.94
CA PHE A 164 -9.70 13.50 6.86
C PHE A 164 -10.42 13.90 8.15
N THR A 165 -11.63 14.43 7.99
CA THR A 165 -12.51 14.82 9.10
C THR A 165 -13.94 14.31 8.93
N ALA A 166 -14.35 13.97 7.70
CA ALA A 166 -15.70 13.51 7.39
C ALA A 166 -15.73 11.98 7.28
N ARG A 167 -16.75 11.37 7.88
CA ARG A 167 -17.09 9.95 7.66
C ARG A 167 -17.23 9.68 6.16
N ASP A 168 -16.87 8.47 5.75
CA ASP A 168 -16.94 7.97 4.37
C ASP A 168 -16.07 8.74 3.38
N SER A 169 -15.03 9.43 3.89
CA SER A 169 -13.92 9.89 3.06
C SER A 169 -13.24 8.72 2.37
N ASN A 170 -12.45 8.99 1.32
CA ASN A 170 -11.62 7.97 0.68
C ASN A 170 -10.39 7.67 1.56
N THR A 171 -10.61 7.05 2.71
CA THR A 171 -9.61 6.90 3.79
C THR A 171 -8.36 6.13 3.35
N TRP A 172 -8.49 5.25 2.36
CA TRP A 172 -7.38 4.54 1.70
C TRP A 172 -6.37 5.43 0.96
N GLU A 173 -6.66 6.72 0.73
CA GLU A 173 -5.72 7.66 0.11
C GLU A 173 -4.64 8.16 1.09
N GLN A 174 -4.79 7.86 2.38
CA GLN A 174 -3.90 8.29 3.46
C GLN A 174 -3.56 7.11 4.38
N GLU A 175 -3.40 7.40 5.66
CA GLU A 175 -3.20 6.43 6.70
C GLU A 175 -4.53 5.84 7.18
N VAL A 176 -4.63 4.52 7.09
CA VAL A 176 -5.84 3.81 7.50
C VAL A 176 -5.54 2.39 7.99
N VAL A 177 -6.35 1.89 8.90
CA VAL A 177 -6.51 0.45 9.16
C VAL A 177 -7.83 0.02 8.55
N GLU A 178 -7.77 -1.01 7.71
CA GLU A 178 -8.92 -1.61 7.04
C GLU A 178 -9.21 -2.99 7.64
N LEU A 179 -10.49 -3.33 7.77
CA LEU A 179 -11.03 -4.60 8.23
C LEU A 179 -12.06 -5.09 7.22
N PHE A 180 -11.81 -6.26 6.64
CA PHE A 180 -12.71 -6.93 5.71
C PHE A 180 -13.29 -8.17 6.36
N ILE A 181 -14.60 -8.38 6.24
CA ILE A 181 -15.31 -9.50 6.87
C ILE A 181 -16.22 -10.20 5.85
N ASP A 182 -15.96 -11.48 5.64
CA ASP A 182 -16.82 -12.46 4.97
C ASP A 182 -17.10 -13.58 5.99
N ALA A 183 -18.21 -13.48 6.71
CA ALA A 183 -18.45 -14.27 7.91
C ALA A 183 -18.81 -15.74 7.62
N ASP A 184 -19.62 -15.99 6.60
CA ASP A 184 -20.00 -17.36 6.20
C ASP A 184 -18.99 -17.99 5.23
N GLY A 185 -18.08 -17.18 4.67
CA GLY A 185 -16.95 -17.60 3.89
C GLY A 185 -17.30 -18.00 2.45
N ASP A 186 -18.47 -17.59 1.96
CA ASP A 186 -19.01 -17.94 0.65
C ASP A 186 -18.39 -17.14 -0.53
N GLN A 187 -17.62 -16.10 -0.19
CA GLN A 187 -16.91 -15.20 -1.10
C GLN A 187 -17.82 -14.36 -2.02
N LYS A 188 -19.07 -14.10 -1.61
CA LYS A 188 -20.01 -13.26 -2.37
C LYS A 188 -20.14 -11.88 -1.77
N ASP A 189 -20.74 -11.76 -0.59
CA ASP A 189 -20.89 -10.49 0.11
C ASP A 189 -19.86 -10.35 1.23
N TYR A 190 -19.48 -9.10 1.50
CA TYR A 190 -18.50 -8.80 2.53
C TYR A 190 -18.62 -7.36 2.98
N LEU A 191 -18.16 -7.12 4.20
CA LEU A 191 -17.99 -5.78 4.75
C LEU A 191 -16.57 -5.29 4.52
N GLU A 192 -16.45 -3.98 4.31
CA GLU A 192 -15.20 -3.24 4.36
C GLU A 192 -15.38 -2.09 5.36
N LEU A 193 -14.60 -2.12 6.44
CA LEU A 193 -14.64 -1.15 7.53
C LEU A 193 -13.25 -0.54 7.65
N GLN A 194 -13.16 0.77 7.72
CA GLN A 194 -11.88 1.48 7.74
C GLN A 194 -11.87 2.54 8.83
N VAL A 195 -10.71 2.71 9.48
CA VAL A 195 -10.51 3.72 10.53
C VAL A 195 -9.15 4.39 10.35
N THR A 196 -9.15 5.72 10.25
CA THR A 196 -7.92 6.53 10.17
C THR A 196 -7.37 6.86 11.57
N PRO A 197 -6.11 7.34 11.69
CA PRO A 197 -5.57 7.86 12.95
C PRO A 197 -6.35 9.07 13.53
N ALA A 198 -7.13 9.77 12.71
CA ALA A 198 -8.03 10.85 13.16
C ALA A 198 -9.40 10.32 13.65
N ASN A 199 -9.55 8.99 13.78
CA ASN A 199 -10.80 8.31 14.07
C ASN A 199 -11.91 8.60 13.04
N VAL A 200 -11.55 8.85 11.78
CA VAL A 200 -12.52 8.93 10.69
C VAL A 200 -12.84 7.52 10.22
N VAL A 201 -14.12 7.23 10.11
CA VAL A 201 -14.64 5.93 9.69
C VAL A 201 -15.07 5.98 8.23
N PHE A 202 -14.80 4.91 7.50
CA PHE A 202 -15.50 4.54 6.28
C PHE A 202 -16.07 3.15 6.45
N ASP A 203 -17.28 2.93 5.97
CA ASP A 203 -17.88 1.61 5.90
C ASP A 203 -18.59 1.37 4.57
N ALA A 204 -18.50 0.13 4.12
CA ALA A 204 -19.17 -0.32 2.92
C ALA A 204 -19.62 -1.77 3.07
N LYS A 205 -20.81 -2.06 2.53
CA LYS A 205 -21.31 -3.42 2.36
C LYS A 205 -21.41 -3.73 0.88
N PHE A 206 -20.58 -4.67 0.43
CA PHE A 206 -20.66 -5.19 -0.92
C PHE A 206 -21.60 -6.39 -0.94
N GLU A 207 -22.75 -6.27 -1.59
CA GLU A 207 -23.73 -7.36 -1.70
C GLU A 207 -23.30 -8.46 -2.70
N THR A 208 -22.31 -8.15 -3.54
CA THR A 208 -21.63 -9.11 -4.42
C THR A 208 -20.17 -8.70 -4.58
N TYR A 209 -19.31 -9.63 -5.02
CA TYR A 209 -17.88 -9.39 -5.20
C TYR A 209 -17.59 -8.11 -5.99
N ARG A 210 -16.97 -7.13 -5.33
CA ARG A 210 -16.63 -5.81 -5.91
C ARG A 210 -17.80 -5.14 -6.65
N SER A 211 -19.01 -5.23 -6.08
CA SER A 211 -20.15 -4.45 -6.53
C SER A 211 -19.88 -2.93 -6.51
N ASP A 212 -20.80 -2.16 -7.07
CA ASP A 212 -20.77 -0.70 -7.12
C ASP A 212 -20.40 -0.07 -5.76
N LEU A 213 -19.25 0.62 -5.71
CA LEU A 213 -18.74 1.27 -4.49
C LEU A 213 -19.66 2.38 -3.99
N ALA A 214 -20.32 3.13 -4.88
CA ALA A 214 -21.22 4.21 -4.48
C ALA A 214 -22.45 3.65 -3.76
N LYS A 215 -22.93 2.47 -4.17
CA LYS A 215 -23.98 1.75 -3.44
C LYS A 215 -23.46 1.15 -2.15
N ALA A 216 -22.30 0.50 -2.21
CA ALA A 216 -21.72 -0.20 -1.06
C ALA A 216 -21.46 0.77 0.11
N ARG A 217 -20.89 1.95 -0.18
CA ARG A 217 -20.59 3.00 0.81
C ARG A 217 -21.79 3.86 1.24
N ALA A 218 -22.96 3.68 0.62
CA ALA A 218 -24.18 4.36 1.05
C ALA A 218 -24.82 3.65 2.26
N TRP A 219 -24.36 2.43 2.57
CA TRP A 219 -24.72 1.71 3.78
C TRP A 219 -23.92 2.25 4.96
N ASP A 220 -24.61 2.50 6.08
CA ASP A 220 -24.02 2.92 7.35
C ASP A 220 -24.32 1.84 8.41
N MET A 221 -23.26 1.26 8.97
CA MET A 221 -23.28 0.15 9.91
C MET A 221 -23.81 0.62 11.27
N ALA A 222 -25.10 0.39 11.51
CA ALA A 222 -25.74 0.79 12.75
C ALA A 222 -25.07 0.16 13.99
N GLY A 223 -24.55 1.01 14.88
CA GLY A 223 -23.90 0.58 16.13
C GLY A 223 -22.42 0.23 16.00
N PHE A 224 -21.79 0.49 14.85
CA PHE A 224 -20.34 0.41 14.72
C PHE A 224 -19.69 1.56 15.50
N GLU A 225 -18.89 1.24 16.50
CA GLU A 225 -18.20 2.23 17.35
C GLU A 225 -16.69 2.05 17.22
N THR A 226 -15.96 3.16 17.15
CA THR A 226 -14.50 3.16 17.05
C THR A 226 -13.86 4.21 17.94
N LYS A 227 -12.66 3.90 18.45
CA LYS A 227 -11.78 4.86 19.11
C LYS A 227 -10.34 4.69 18.68
N VAL A 228 -9.64 5.82 18.66
CA VAL A 228 -8.22 5.89 18.35
C VAL A 228 -7.48 6.61 19.46
N PHE A 229 -6.32 6.06 19.80
CA PHE A 229 -5.32 6.71 20.62
C PHE A 229 -4.02 6.83 19.83
N VAL A 230 -3.43 8.04 19.79
CA VAL A 230 -2.12 8.29 19.19
C VAL A 230 -1.09 8.39 20.32
N ASP A 231 -0.08 7.51 20.32
CA ASP A 231 1.07 7.59 21.23
C ASP A 231 2.15 8.48 20.58
N GLY A 232 1.92 9.78 20.69
CA GLY A 232 2.64 10.81 19.96
C GLY A 232 1.74 12.02 19.74
N THR A 233 1.78 12.60 18.55
CA THR A 233 0.89 13.67 18.12
C THR A 233 0.29 13.36 16.75
N LEU A 234 -0.95 13.80 16.53
CA LEU A 234 -1.58 13.69 15.22
C LEU A 234 -1.18 14.90 14.37
N ASN A 235 -0.75 14.66 13.13
CA ASN A 235 -0.44 15.67 12.13
C ASN A 235 0.76 16.60 12.42
N GLN A 236 1.60 16.34 13.43
CA GLN A 236 2.86 17.08 13.60
C GLN A 236 3.98 16.40 12.83
N ARG A 237 4.01 16.58 11.51
CA ARG A 237 4.92 15.88 10.59
C ARG A 237 6.42 16.21 10.79
N ASP A 238 6.80 16.95 11.82
CA ASP A 238 8.18 17.36 12.11
C ASP A 238 8.69 16.79 13.45
N ASP A 239 7.88 16.02 14.19
CA ASP A 239 8.30 15.31 15.39
C ASP A 239 8.54 13.80 15.12
N THR A 240 8.45 12.98 16.15
CA THR A 240 8.58 11.53 16.02
C THR A 240 7.62 10.86 16.98
N ASP A 241 6.66 10.15 16.41
CA ASP A 241 5.65 9.39 17.13
C ASP A 241 6.14 7.98 17.48
N LYS A 242 5.40 7.28 18.34
CA LYS A 242 5.58 5.84 18.56
C LYS A 242 4.60 5.01 17.73
N GLY A 243 3.42 5.58 17.47
CA GLY A 243 2.38 4.97 16.68
C GLY A 243 1.00 5.31 17.19
N TRP A 244 0.04 4.47 16.83
CA TRP A 244 -1.35 4.67 17.18
C TRP A 244 -2.07 3.32 17.28
N PHE A 245 -3.22 3.39 17.92
CA PHE A 245 -4.01 2.25 18.28
C PHE A 245 -5.46 2.49 17.86
N VAL A 246 -6.13 1.43 17.43
CA VAL A 246 -7.56 1.45 17.10
C VAL A 246 -8.27 0.41 17.93
N GLU A 247 -9.43 0.77 18.45
CA GLU A 247 -10.43 -0.19 18.89
C GLU A 247 -11.68 -0.05 18.03
N MET A 248 -12.18 -1.19 17.56
CA MET A 248 -13.41 -1.32 16.79
C MET A 248 -14.38 -2.23 17.53
N LYS A 249 -15.62 -1.81 17.68
CA LYS A 249 -16.72 -2.60 18.23
C LYS A 249 -17.75 -2.83 17.12
N VAL A 250 -17.74 -4.04 16.58
CA VAL A 250 -18.50 -4.46 15.40
C VAL A 250 -19.74 -5.25 15.84
N PRO A 251 -20.97 -4.76 15.61
CA PRO A 251 -22.19 -5.47 15.98
C PRO A 251 -22.42 -6.70 15.10
N PHE A 252 -22.56 -7.88 15.70
CA PHE A 252 -22.83 -9.12 14.96
C PHE A 252 -24.13 -9.04 14.15
N ALA A 253 -25.14 -8.35 14.67
CA ALA A 253 -26.42 -8.16 13.99
C ALA A 253 -26.30 -7.43 12.62
N GLN A 254 -25.20 -6.72 12.39
CA GLN A 254 -24.94 -5.99 11.14
C GLN A 254 -23.99 -6.75 10.19
N VAL A 255 -23.43 -7.89 10.61
CA VAL A 255 -22.51 -8.69 9.78
C VAL A 255 -23.32 -9.75 9.01
N PRO A 256 -23.38 -9.69 7.67
CA PRO A 256 -24.05 -10.71 6.87
C PRO A 256 -23.43 -12.09 7.09
N GLY A 257 -24.27 -13.13 7.13
CA GLY A 257 -23.81 -14.52 7.35
C GLY A 257 -23.34 -14.84 8.77
N ALA A 258 -23.21 -13.85 9.66
CA ALA A 258 -22.78 -14.06 11.04
C ALA A 258 -23.83 -14.79 11.89
N GLY A 259 -23.39 -15.76 12.69
CA GLY A 259 -24.13 -16.14 13.90
C GLY A 259 -24.17 -14.96 14.89
N ASN A 260 -25.25 -14.84 15.67
CA ASN A 260 -25.36 -13.79 16.68
C ASN A 260 -25.66 -14.39 18.08
N PRO A 261 -24.65 -14.61 18.93
CA PRO A 261 -23.21 -14.53 18.62
C PRO A 261 -22.69 -15.74 17.81
N PRO A 262 -21.49 -15.66 17.22
CA PRO A 262 -20.81 -16.81 16.61
C PRO A 262 -20.59 -17.95 17.60
N LYS A 263 -20.68 -19.18 17.12
CA LYS A 263 -20.52 -20.38 17.96
C LYS A 263 -19.04 -20.67 18.22
N HIS A 264 -18.75 -21.36 19.32
CA HIS A 264 -17.42 -21.91 19.56
C HIS A 264 -16.93 -22.74 18.37
N GLY A 265 -15.73 -22.44 17.88
CA GLY A 265 -15.12 -23.12 16.74
C GLY A 265 -15.55 -22.60 15.37
N GLU A 266 -16.57 -21.74 15.30
CA GLU A 266 -16.93 -21.01 14.09
C GLU A 266 -15.73 -20.20 13.60
N THR A 267 -15.58 -20.10 12.28
CA THR A 267 -14.44 -19.43 11.67
C THR A 267 -14.92 -18.54 10.55
N TRP A 268 -14.58 -17.26 10.61
CA TRP A 268 -14.87 -16.29 9.57
C TRP A 268 -13.66 -16.09 8.65
N ARG A 269 -13.92 -15.68 7.41
CA ARG A 269 -12.88 -15.11 6.54
C ARG A 269 -12.73 -13.63 6.86
N VAL A 270 -11.54 -13.26 7.30
CA VAL A 270 -11.22 -11.88 7.67
C VAL A 270 -9.89 -11.50 7.07
N ASN A 271 -9.80 -10.28 6.55
CA ASN A 271 -8.51 -9.68 6.27
C ASN A 271 -8.41 -8.29 6.89
N MET A 272 -7.19 -7.84 7.09
CA MET A 272 -6.93 -6.50 7.58
C MET A 272 -5.73 -5.93 6.85
N PHE A 273 -5.77 -4.64 6.61
CA PHE A 273 -4.68 -3.91 5.97
C PHE A 273 -4.34 -2.66 6.75
N ARG A 274 -3.09 -2.25 6.69
CA ARG A 274 -2.62 -0.94 7.14
C ARG A 274 -2.01 -0.26 5.96
N PHE A 275 -2.46 0.95 5.65
CA PHE A 275 -1.73 1.86 4.78
C PHE A 275 -1.06 2.92 5.62
N ASP A 276 0.23 3.12 5.42
CA ASP A 276 1.05 4.16 6.04
C ASP A 276 1.53 5.15 4.96
N LEU A 277 1.52 6.46 5.23
CA LEU A 277 2.00 7.49 4.31
C LEU A 277 2.98 8.45 4.99
N PRO A 278 4.25 8.04 5.14
CA PRO A 278 5.27 8.87 5.79
C PRO A 278 5.57 10.13 4.96
N LYS A 279 5.97 11.21 5.63
CA LYS A 279 6.31 12.50 5.02
C LYS A 279 7.38 12.35 3.95
N GLY A 280 7.05 12.80 2.73
CA GLY A 280 7.96 12.72 1.58
C GLY A 280 8.20 11.30 1.06
N GLY A 281 7.56 10.30 1.66
CA GLY A 281 7.63 8.90 1.25
C GLY A 281 6.52 8.50 0.29
N ARG A 282 6.44 7.19 0.03
CA ARG A 282 5.34 6.57 -0.71
C ARG A 282 4.47 5.81 0.26
N GLN A 283 3.21 5.62 -0.08
CA GLN A 283 2.32 4.80 0.72
C GLN A 283 2.87 3.37 0.81
N GLU A 284 3.01 2.88 2.04
CA GLU A 284 3.37 1.51 2.35
C GLU A 284 2.14 0.75 2.84
N ALA A 285 2.10 -0.54 2.56
CA ALA A 285 0.98 -1.38 2.98
C ALA A 285 1.47 -2.60 3.77
N ALA A 286 0.68 -2.98 4.77
CA ALA A 286 0.80 -4.22 5.51
C ALA A 286 -0.53 -4.99 5.46
N ALA A 287 -0.47 -6.31 5.56
CA ALA A 287 -1.60 -7.22 5.47
C ALA A 287 -1.52 -8.29 6.56
N PHE A 288 -2.65 -8.51 7.24
CA PHE A 288 -2.83 -9.66 8.12
C PHE A 288 -2.67 -10.97 7.35
N SER A 289 -3.37 -11.11 6.22
CA SER A 289 -3.21 -12.21 5.27
C SER A 289 -2.84 -11.64 3.89
N PRO A 290 -1.60 -11.78 3.41
CA PRO A 290 -1.17 -11.12 2.19
C PRO A 290 -1.90 -11.67 0.94
N PRO A 291 -2.50 -10.80 0.10
CA PRO A 291 -3.24 -11.23 -1.10
C PRO A 291 -2.35 -11.77 -2.21
N VAL A 292 -1.03 -11.48 -2.18
CA VAL A 292 -0.01 -11.85 -3.18
C VAL A 292 -0.36 -11.46 -4.63
N LYS A 293 -1.29 -10.53 -4.79
CA LYS A 293 -1.68 -9.86 -6.04
C LYS A 293 -2.12 -8.42 -5.72
N PRO A 294 -2.12 -7.49 -6.69
CA PRO A 294 -2.43 -6.07 -6.46
C PRO A 294 -3.94 -5.82 -6.32
N ASP A 295 -4.61 -6.56 -5.44
CA ASP A 295 -6.04 -6.46 -5.16
C ASP A 295 -6.30 -6.85 -3.70
N PHE A 296 -6.77 -5.89 -2.90
CA PHE A 296 -7.07 -6.10 -1.48
C PHE A 296 -8.40 -6.84 -1.26
N HIS A 297 -9.29 -6.85 -2.26
CA HIS A 297 -10.60 -7.51 -2.22
C HIS A 297 -10.51 -8.98 -2.64
N THR A 298 -9.41 -9.64 -2.28
CA THR A 298 -9.16 -11.03 -2.65
C THR A 298 -9.70 -11.97 -1.59
N LEU A 299 -11.01 -12.23 -1.60
CA LEU A 299 -11.70 -12.99 -0.54
C LEU A 299 -11.15 -14.42 -0.35
N ASP A 300 -10.64 -15.06 -1.41
CA ASP A 300 -9.99 -16.38 -1.30
C ASP A 300 -8.65 -16.35 -0.55
N LYS A 301 -8.06 -15.15 -0.38
CA LYS A 301 -6.82 -14.88 0.35
C LYS A 301 -7.04 -14.27 1.73
N PHE A 302 -8.28 -14.03 2.13
CA PHE A 302 -8.58 -13.61 3.49
C PHE A 302 -8.07 -14.66 4.47
N GLY A 303 -7.57 -14.17 5.61
CA GLY A 303 -7.21 -15.00 6.74
C GLY A 303 -8.43 -15.64 7.38
N ARG A 304 -8.24 -16.15 8.58
CA ARG A 304 -9.27 -16.79 9.39
C ARG A 304 -9.28 -16.18 10.78
N VAL A 305 -10.46 -15.86 11.28
CA VAL A 305 -10.68 -15.55 12.70
C VAL A 305 -11.55 -16.66 13.25
N ARG A 306 -11.01 -17.44 14.19
CA ARG A 306 -11.74 -18.52 14.86
C ARG A 306 -12.26 -18.05 16.21
N PHE A 307 -13.56 -18.21 16.44
CA PHE A 307 -14.21 -17.86 17.70
C PHE A 307 -13.97 -18.95 18.72
N VAL A 308 -13.47 -18.58 19.90
CA VAL A 308 -13.22 -19.51 20.98
C VAL A 308 -13.80 -19.03 22.30
N ASP A 309 -14.36 -19.97 23.07
CA ASP A 309 -14.90 -19.67 24.38
C ASP A 309 -13.75 -19.46 25.36
N ALA A 310 -14.01 -18.65 26.38
CA ALA A 310 -13.08 -18.35 27.46
C ALA A 310 -12.40 -19.58 28.08
N ALA A 311 -13.14 -20.68 28.27
CA ALA A 311 -12.62 -21.90 28.89
C ALA A 311 -11.60 -22.67 28.01
N SER A 312 -11.57 -22.42 26.70
CA SER A 312 -10.80 -23.20 25.72
C SER A 312 -9.54 -22.49 25.22
N ARG A 313 -9.19 -21.32 25.79
CA ARG A 313 -8.06 -20.46 25.35
C ARG A 313 -6.72 -21.20 25.21
N LYS A 314 -6.46 -22.22 26.05
CA LYS A 314 -5.18 -22.97 26.08
C LYS A 314 -5.13 -24.22 25.18
N ALA A 315 -6.27 -24.67 24.65
CA ALA A 315 -6.40 -26.01 24.08
C ALA A 315 -6.41 -26.05 22.54
N VAL A 316 -6.33 -24.91 21.84
CA VAL A 316 -6.47 -24.87 20.37
C VAL A 316 -5.10 -24.64 19.71
N PRO A 317 -4.51 -25.66 19.05
CA PRO A 317 -3.32 -25.47 18.23
C PRO A 317 -3.60 -24.50 17.06
N LEU A 318 -2.65 -23.62 16.75
CA LEU A 318 -2.65 -22.82 15.51
C LEU A 318 -2.30 -23.70 14.30
N SER A 319 -3.16 -24.65 13.96
CA SER A 319 -3.07 -25.34 12.68
C SER A 319 -4.32 -25.05 11.87
N ASN A 320 -4.15 -24.22 10.85
CA ASN A 320 -5.15 -23.99 9.82
C ASN A 320 -5.40 -25.33 9.08
N PRO A 321 -6.63 -25.89 9.06
CA PRO A 321 -6.91 -27.18 8.42
C PRO A 321 -6.76 -27.15 6.89
N ASP A 322 -6.75 -25.97 6.26
CA ASP A 322 -6.59 -25.82 4.80
C ASP A 322 -5.10 -25.81 4.41
N VAL A 323 -4.44 -26.96 4.45
CA VAL A 323 -3.12 -27.16 3.85
C VAL A 323 -3.31 -27.77 2.46
N LEU A 324 -3.13 -26.97 1.40
CA LEU A 324 -2.94 -27.51 0.04
C LEU A 324 -1.64 -28.32 0.02
N GLN A 325 -1.74 -29.65 0.10
CA GLN A 325 -0.57 -30.54 0.01
C GLN A 325 -0.13 -30.75 -1.44
N ARG A 326 1.18 -30.67 -1.71
CA ARG A 326 1.82 -31.17 -2.93
C ARG A 326 3.20 -31.81 -2.64
N PRO A 327 3.65 -32.75 -3.48
CA PRO A 327 4.76 -33.65 -3.19
C PRO A 327 6.12 -32.97 -3.32
N VAL A 328 7.06 -33.39 -2.48
CA VAL A 328 8.42 -32.84 -2.36
C VAL A 328 9.35 -33.54 -3.36
N ILE A 329 10.06 -32.78 -4.18
CA ILE A 329 11.24 -33.23 -4.92
C ILE A 329 12.43 -32.40 -4.42
N GLN A 330 13.56 -33.06 -4.15
CA GLN A 330 14.77 -32.47 -3.58
C GLN A 330 15.88 -32.40 -4.63
N LEU A 331 16.52 -31.23 -4.77
CA LEU A 331 17.72 -31.01 -5.59
C LEU A 331 18.74 -30.09 -4.86
N PRO A 332 20.03 -30.11 -5.24
CA PRO A 332 21.15 -29.64 -4.41
C PRO A 332 21.49 -28.13 -4.56
N PRO A 333 22.28 -27.53 -3.63
CA PRO A 333 22.42 -26.06 -3.50
C PRO A 333 23.37 -25.38 -4.51
N GLY A 334 23.05 -24.13 -4.88
CA GLY A 334 23.75 -23.33 -5.91
C GLY A 334 24.73 -22.24 -5.39
N ARG A 335 25.60 -21.76 -6.29
CA ARG A 335 26.59 -20.66 -6.14
C ARG A 335 26.40 -19.61 -7.23
N LEU A 336 26.89 -18.37 -7.04
CA LEU A 336 26.96 -17.31 -8.06
C LEU A 336 28.17 -17.50 -9.02
N LYS A 337 28.01 -17.13 -10.30
CA LYS A 337 29.14 -16.95 -11.24
C LYS A 337 29.45 -15.46 -11.42
N ARG A 338 30.74 -15.13 -11.59
CA ARG A 338 31.20 -13.77 -11.91
C ARG A 338 30.57 -13.29 -13.24
N PRO A 339 30.30 -11.97 -13.38
CA PRO A 339 29.74 -11.41 -14.60
C PRO A 339 30.67 -11.63 -15.80
N LEU A 340 30.07 -11.94 -16.95
CA LEU A 340 30.75 -11.91 -18.24
C LEU A 340 30.71 -10.47 -18.79
N PRO A 341 31.85 -9.90 -19.22
CA PRO A 341 31.83 -8.63 -19.95
C PRO A 341 31.12 -8.88 -21.29
N ASN A 342 30.08 -8.11 -21.58
CA ASN A 342 29.63 -7.99 -22.96
C ASN A 342 30.79 -7.38 -23.75
N GLY A 343 31.26 -8.10 -24.78
CA GLY A 343 32.18 -7.56 -25.76
C GLY A 343 31.60 -6.30 -26.37
N GLY A 344 32.40 -5.24 -26.35
CA GLY A 344 32.06 -3.91 -26.84
C GLY A 344 32.38 -2.85 -25.79
N GLU A 345 33.65 -2.44 -25.73
CA GLU A 345 34.00 -1.15 -25.12
C GLU A 345 33.12 -0.06 -25.74
N ALA A 346 32.35 0.66 -24.92
CA ALA A 346 31.71 1.88 -25.35
C ALA A 346 32.79 2.95 -25.53
N THR A 347 33.27 3.12 -26.76
CA THR A 347 34.30 4.11 -27.10
C THR A 347 33.73 5.52 -27.33
N GLU A 348 32.41 5.70 -27.25
CA GLU A 348 31.74 6.99 -27.50
C GLU A 348 30.95 7.48 -26.26
N PRO A 349 31.12 8.74 -25.83
CA PRO A 349 30.41 9.28 -24.67
C PRO A 349 28.92 9.51 -24.96
N LEU A 350 28.05 9.07 -24.02
CA LEU A 350 26.62 9.39 -23.98
C LEU A 350 26.38 10.92 -24.02
N ARG A 351 25.47 11.38 -24.88
CA ARG A 351 25.01 12.79 -24.93
C ARG A 351 23.57 12.90 -24.46
N MET A 352 23.32 13.82 -23.52
CA MET A 352 21.99 14.23 -23.06
C MET A 352 21.87 15.75 -23.13
N MET A 353 20.71 16.27 -23.54
CA MET A 353 20.49 17.72 -23.69
C MET A 353 19.70 18.27 -22.49
N PRO A 354 20.08 19.43 -21.91
CA PRO A 354 19.14 20.26 -21.19
C PRO A 354 18.17 20.89 -22.19
N GLY A 355 16.87 20.80 -21.92
CA GLY A 355 15.81 21.26 -22.83
C GLY A 355 16.02 22.69 -23.32
N SER A 356 15.95 22.87 -24.64
CA SER A 356 15.80 24.20 -25.26
C SER A 356 14.45 24.79 -24.85
N ALA A 357 14.48 26.06 -24.45
CA ALA A 357 13.29 26.85 -24.23
C ALA A 357 12.35 26.79 -25.46
N ALA A 358 11.04 26.72 -25.20
CA ALA A 358 10.01 26.81 -26.22
C ALA A 358 10.21 28.08 -27.07
N PRO A 359 9.99 28.03 -28.40
CA PRO A 359 9.95 29.24 -29.18
C PRO A 359 8.66 30.01 -28.86
N SER A 360 8.80 31.26 -28.43
CA SER A 360 7.70 32.23 -28.44
C SER A 360 7.40 32.61 -29.89
N ALA A 361 6.21 32.32 -30.37
CA ALA A 361 5.69 32.93 -31.60
C ALA A 361 4.87 34.16 -31.20
N ALA A 362 5.50 35.32 -31.32
CA ALA A 362 4.85 36.62 -31.30
C ALA A 362 4.08 36.85 -32.61
N GLN A 363 3.05 37.66 -32.48
CA GLN A 363 2.12 38.16 -33.47
C GLN A 363 2.80 38.69 -34.75
N SER A 364 2.23 38.36 -35.91
CA SER A 364 2.41 39.13 -37.14
C SER A 364 1.21 40.05 -37.34
N ALA A 365 1.41 41.35 -37.12
CA ALA A 365 0.58 42.40 -37.68
C ALA A 365 1.06 42.70 -39.10
N ALA A 366 0.14 42.77 -40.06
CA ALA A 366 0.36 43.41 -41.34
C ALA A 366 -0.44 44.71 -41.37
N ALA A 367 0.27 45.80 -41.66
CA ALA A 367 -0.23 47.16 -41.71
C ALA A 367 -0.79 47.50 -43.11
N SER A 368 -1.79 48.37 -43.15
CA SER A 368 -1.94 49.36 -44.23
C SER A 368 -2.67 50.59 -43.70
N ALA A 369 -2.15 51.75 -44.11
CA ALA A 369 -2.17 53.06 -43.46
C ALA A 369 -3.42 53.93 -43.81
N PRO A 370 -3.52 55.18 -43.31
CA PRO A 370 -4.76 55.94 -43.15
C PRO A 370 -5.02 56.96 -44.28
N THR A 371 -6.28 57.43 -44.37
CA THR A 371 -6.64 58.72 -44.96
C THR A 371 -7.91 59.29 -44.32
N THR A 372 -7.79 60.49 -43.77
CA THR A 372 -8.84 61.52 -43.58
C THR A 372 -8.43 62.72 -44.46
N PRO A 373 -9.26 63.77 -44.71
CA PRO A 373 -10.57 64.11 -44.12
C PRO A 373 -11.63 64.60 -45.15
N ALA A 374 -12.87 64.86 -44.69
CA ALA A 374 -13.57 66.17 -44.80
C ALA A 374 -15.10 66.08 -44.91
N SER A 375 -15.76 66.94 -44.12
CA SER A 375 -16.92 67.78 -44.47
C SER A 375 -18.35 67.21 -44.48
N ALA A 376 -19.06 67.58 -43.40
CA ALA A 376 -20.30 68.36 -43.36
C ALA A 376 -21.68 67.74 -43.66
N ALA A 377 -22.62 68.24 -42.84
CA ALA A 377 -24.05 68.49 -43.06
C ALA A 377 -25.07 67.38 -42.71
N ALA A 378 -25.78 67.65 -41.61
CA ALA A 378 -27.19 67.33 -41.36
C ALA A 378 -28.10 67.87 -42.52
N PRO A 379 -29.41 67.56 -42.63
CA PRO A 379 -30.33 67.14 -41.55
C PRO A 379 -31.39 66.06 -41.88
N GLY A 380 -31.98 65.53 -40.81
CA GLY A 380 -33.43 65.37 -40.62
C GLY A 380 -34.25 64.46 -41.54
N SER A 381 -34.92 63.47 -40.93
CA SER A 381 -36.38 63.35 -41.06
C SER A 381 -36.98 62.54 -39.91
N HIS A 382 -38.02 63.12 -39.32
CA HIS A 382 -39.05 62.44 -38.55
C HIS A 382 -39.95 61.64 -39.49
N ARG A 383 -40.25 60.39 -39.14
CA ARG A 383 -41.61 59.90 -38.84
C ARG A 383 -41.57 58.48 -38.32
#